data_AF-A0A3C0G124-F1
#
_entry.id   AF-A0A3C0G124-F1
#
_cell.length_a   1.000
_cell.length_b   1.000
_cell.length_c   1.000
_cell.angle_alpha   90.00
_cell.angle_beta   90.00
_cell.angle_gamma   90.00
#
_symmetry.space_group_name_H-M   'P 1'
#
loop_
_entity.id
_entity.type
_entity.pdbx_description
1 polymer ?
#
loop_
_entity_poly.entity_id
_entity_poly.type
_entity_poly.pdbx_seq_one_letter_code
_entity_poly.pdbx_strand_id
1 'polypeptide(L)'
;MKTAVCFTGQCRSLEYTHESIKNNLLDLLGDCDIFMYISENDSSYKAEKYMTATQLVIKPDPILDLNNINHMQADCRGGINGYMQMLYAMKKCNEMRINYEKNNNIKYDRVVRSRLDVRYFDKLPADFDEYDINNYVYTPDFHCS
;
A
#
# COMPACT_ATOMS: atom_id res chain seq x y z
N MET A 1 -6.92 15.73 9.31
CA MET A 1 -7.74 14.53 8.99
C MET A 1 -7.02 13.30 9.48
N LYS A 2 -7.71 12.34 10.12
CA LYS A 2 -7.08 11.07 10.53
C LYS A 2 -6.95 10.16 9.31
N THR A 3 -5.71 9.85 8.92
CA THR A 3 -5.42 9.14 7.67
C THR A 3 -4.92 7.72 7.94
N ALA A 4 -5.44 6.73 7.22
CA ALA A 4 -4.82 5.41 7.14
C ALA A 4 -3.94 5.32 5.89
N VAL A 5 -2.69 4.87 6.03
CA VAL A 5 -1.79 4.61 4.90
C VAL A 5 -1.56 3.12 4.76
N CYS A 6 -1.92 2.57 3.61
CA CYS A 6 -1.82 1.13 3.31
C CYS A 6 -0.70 0.86 2.30
N PHE A 7 0.34 0.14 2.72
CA PHE A 7 1.41 -0.35 1.86
C PHE A 7 1.33 -1.86 1.67
N THR A 8 1.47 -2.30 0.41
CA THR A 8 1.52 -3.71 0.06
C THR A 8 2.62 -4.02 -0.94
N GLY A 9 2.94 -5.31 -1.06
CA GLY A 9 3.91 -5.83 -2.03
C GLY A 9 5.21 -6.26 -1.36
N GLN A 10 6.32 -5.98 -2.03
CA GLN A 10 7.66 -6.39 -1.59
C GLN A 10 8.53 -5.18 -1.30
N CYS A 11 9.55 -5.36 -0.48
CA CYS A 11 10.40 -4.27 -0.01
C CYS A 11 11.72 -4.17 -0.79
N ARG A 12 11.76 -4.67 -2.04
CA ARG A 12 13.00 -4.81 -2.83
C ARG A 12 13.83 -3.54 -2.91
N SER A 13 13.17 -2.40 -3.07
CA SER A 13 13.78 -1.09 -3.27
C SER A 13 13.60 -0.15 -2.07
N LEU A 14 13.13 -0.67 -0.93
CA LEU A 14 12.70 0.16 0.20
C LEU A 14 13.86 1.00 0.78
N GLU A 15 15.10 0.52 0.70
CA GLU A 15 16.30 1.26 1.07
C GLU A 15 16.54 2.53 0.24
N TYR A 16 15.92 2.65 -0.94
CA TYR A 16 16.07 3.80 -1.82
C TYR A 16 14.83 4.71 -1.83
N THR A 17 13.69 4.20 -1.39
CA THR A 17 12.39 4.87 -1.46
C THR A 17 11.89 5.36 -0.11
N HIS A 18 12.32 4.75 1.01
CA HIS A 18 11.75 5.05 2.34
C HIS A 18 11.85 6.53 2.73
N GLU A 19 12.98 7.19 2.46
CA GLU A 19 13.13 8.63 2.77
C GLU A 19 12.18 9.49 1.95
N SER A 20 12.00 9.16 0.67
CA SER A 20 11.07 9.86 -0.22
C SER A 20 9.63 9.63 0.22
N ILE A 21 9.25 8.39 0.53
CA ILE A 21 7.93 8.06 1.10
C ILE A 21 7.69 8.84 2.38
N LYS A 22 8.68 8.90 3.28
CA LYS A 22 8.56 9.62 4.53
C LYS A 22 8.39 11.13 4.29
N ASN A 23 9.35 11.74 3.61
CA ASN A 23 9.46 13.20 3.51
C ASN A 23 8.40 13.82 2.59
N ASN A 24 7.99 13.10 1.54
CA ASN A 24 7.11 13.63 0.50
C ASN A 24 5.67 13.13 0.61
N LEU A 25 5.40 12.12 1.44
CA LEU A 25 4.05 11.62 1.70
C LEU A 25 3.74 11.62 3.20
N LEU A 26 4.40 10.78 4.01
CA LEU A 26 3.96 10.51 5.39
C LEU A 26 4.03 11.74 6.31
N ASP A 27 5.15 12.46 6.31
CA ASP A 27 5.36 13.64 7.17
C ASP A 27 4.38 14.78 6.83
N LEU A 28 3.76 14.75 5.65
CA LEU A 28 2.80 15.75 5.18
C LEU A 28 1.33 15.38 5.47
N LEU A 29 1.05 14.12 5.85
CA LEU A 29 -0.32 13.65 6.15
C LEU A 29 -0.78 13.98 7.58
N GLY A 30 0.12 14.40 8.46
CA GLY A 30 -0.19 14.70 9.87
C GLY A 30 -0.41 13.42 10.69
N ASP A 31 -1.55 13.32 11.39
CA ASP A 31 -1.93 12.11 12.15
C ASP A 31 -2.29 10.97 11.19
N CYS A 32 -1.36 10.03 11.03
CA CYS A 32 -1.58 8.86 10.21
C CYS A 32 -1.16 7.55 10.87
N ASP A 33 -1.98 6.51 10.65
CA ASP A 33 -1.69 5.14 11.03
C ASP A 33 -1.24 4.35 9.80
N ILE A 34 -0.14 3.60 9.93
CA ILE A 34 0.52 2.91 8.82
C ILE A 34 0.24 1.40 8.90
N PHE A 35 -0.35 0.85 7.86
CA PHE A 35 -0.65 -0.56 7.69
C PHE A 35 0.21 -1.15 6.59
N MET A 36 0.93 -2.23 6.91
CA MET A 36 1.83 -2.89 5.98
C MET A 36 1.49 -4.37 5.89
N TYR A 37 1.16 -4.84 4.70
CA TYR A 37 0.96 -6.26 4.41
C TYR A 37 1.94 -6.71 3.33
N ILE A 38 2.98 -7.42 3.76
CA ILE A 38 4.20 -7.65 2.98
C ILE A 38 4.37 -9.14 2.71
N SER A 39 4.66 -9.46 1.45
CA SER A 39 5.03 -10.81 1.05
C SER A 39 6.38 -11.16 1.66
N GLU A 40 6.47 -12.30 2.33
CA GLU A 40 7.73 -12.82 2.90
C GLU A 40 8.68 -13.25 1.79
N ASN A 41 9.90 -12.71 1.82
CA ASN A 41 11.00 -12.99 0.88
C ASN A 41 12.28 -12.34 1.43
N ASP A 42 13.39 -12.46 0.70
CA ASP A 42 14.71 -11.94 1.11
C ASP A 42 14.77 -10.42 1.33
N SER A 43 13.75 -9.67 0.94
CA SER A 43 13.65 -8.22 1.17
C SER A 43 12.67 -7.84 2.29
N SER A 44 11.84 -8.75 2.80
CA SER A 44 10.73 -8.40 3.71
C SER A 44 11.20 -7.75 5.02
N TYR A 45 12.38 -8.13 5.53
CA TYR A 45 13.00 -7.54 6.72
C TYR A 45 13.19 -6.01 6.62
N LYS A 46 13.26 -5.48 5.39
CA LYS A 46 13.40 -4.05 5.14
C LYS A 46 12.18 -3.26 5.62
N ALA A 47 11.00 -3.87 5.71
CA ALA A 47 9.80 -3.24 6.25
C ALA A 47 10.03 -2.76 7.69
N GLU A 48 10.51 -3.64 8.57
CA GLU A 48 10.83 -3.30 9.97
C GLU A 48 12.05 -2.38 10.07
N LYS A 49 13.02 -2.53 9.17
CA LYS A 49 14.24 -1.73 9.17
C LYS A 49 14.01 -0.26 8.83
N TYR A 50 13.16 0.03 7.85
CA TYR A 50 13.03 1.37 7.26
C TYR A 50 11.71 2.07 7.55
N MET A 51 10.69 1.37 8.05
CA MET A 51 9.36 1.92 8.29
C MET A 51 8.93 1.67 9.74
N THR A 52 8.15 2.59 10.29
CA THR A 52 7.47 2.43 11.58
C THR A 52 5.99 2.24 11.33
N ALA A 53 5.54 0.98 11.28
CA ALA A 53 4.14 0.66 11.02
C ALA A 53 3.32 0.61 12.32
N THR A 54 2.06 1.07 12.26
CA THR A 54 1.06 0.82 13.30
C THR A 54 0.73 -0.67 13.35
N GLN A 55 0.58 -1.31 12.18
CA GLN A 55 0.48 -2.76 12.07
C GLN A 55 1.26 -3.27 10.87
N LEU A 56 2.07 -4.31 11.10
CA LEU A 56 2.85 -4.98 10.08
C LEU A 56 2.55 -6.48 10.09
N VAL A 57 2.29 -7.04 8.91
CA VAL A 57 2.23 -8.47 8.68
C VAL A 57 3.21 -8.82 7.56
N ILE A 58 4.15 -9.70 7.87
CA ILE A 58 5.05 -10.34 6.90
C ILE A 58 4.69 -11.82 6.88
N LYS A 59 4.32 -12.36 5.71
CA LYS A 59 4.07 -13.80 5.56
C LYS A 59 4.13 -14.23 4.09
N PRO A 60 4.25 -15.55 3.80
CA PRO A 60 4.32 -16.01 2.42
C PRO A 60 3.05 -15.68 1.66
N ASP A 61 3.18 -15.42 0.35
CA ASP A 61 2.01 -15.28 -0.51
C ASP A 61 1.26 -16.62 -0.58
N PRO A 62 -0.08 -16.61 -0.42
CA PRO A 62 -0.85 -17.84 -0.50
C PRO A 62 -0.88 -18.37 -1.94
N ILE A 63 -1.12 -19.68 -2.06
CA ILE A 63 -1.55 -20.27 -3.32
C ILE A 63 -3.02 -19.87 -3.53
N LEU A 64 -3.29 -19.16 -4.63
CA LEU A 64 -4.63 -18.71 -4.99
C LEU A 64 -5.27 -19.71 -5.95
N ASP A 65 -6.53 -20.07 -5.70
CA ASP A 65 -7.35 -20.81 -6.65
C ASP A 65 -7.80 -19.88 -7.78
N LEU A 66 -7.28 -20.09 -8.99
CA LEU A 66 -7.58 -19.29 -10.17
C LEU A 66 -8.42 -20.05 -11.21
N ASN A 67 -8.99 -21.20 -10.87
CA ASN A 67 -9.69 -22.07 -11.83
C ASN A 67 -10.89 -21.37 -12.51
N ASN A 68 -11.48 -20.35 -11.87
CA ASN A 68 -12.63 -19.61 -12.38
C ASN A 68 -12.26 -18.27 -13.05
N ILE A 69 -10.97 -18.04 -13.36
CA ILE A 69 -10.53 -16.79 -13.98
C ILE A 69 -10.27 -17.02 -15.47
N ASN A 70 -11.15 -16.48 -16.32
CA ASN A 70 -11.03 -16.58 -17.77
C ASN A 70 -9.94 -15.61 -18.28
N HIS A 71 -9.02 -16.09 -19.10
CA HIS A 71 -7.85 -15.33 -19.55
C HIS A 71 -8.08 -14.76 -20.95
N MET A 72 -7.88 -13.45 -21.15
CA MET A 72 -7.53 -12.90 -22.46
C MET A 72 -6.00 -12.85 -22.56
N GLN A 73 -5.43 -13.80 -23.31
CA GLN A 73 -4.07 -13.84 -23.85
C GLN A 73 -2.95 -13.18 -23.01
N ALA A 74 -2.36 -13.95 -22.11
CA ALA A 74 -0.94 -13.84 -21.81
C ALA A 74 -0.38 -15.26 -21.79
N ASP A 75 0.56 -15.56 -22.69
CA ASP A 75 1.20 -16.89 -22.81
C ASP A 75 1.95 -17.30 -21.52
N CYS A 76 2.11 -16.38 -20.57
CA CYS A 76 2.83 -16.53 -19.33
C CYS A 76 1.87 -16.53 -18.13
N ARG A 77 1.65 -17.71 -17.50
CA ARG A 77 0.90 -17.84 -16.23
C ARG A 77 1.47 -17.00 -15.06
N GLY A 78 2.70 -16.49 -15.18
CA GLY A 78 3.34 -15.67 -14.15
C GLY A 78 2.64 -14.33 -13.88
N GLY A 79 2.06 -13.71 -14.90
CA GLY A 79 1.45 -12.37 -14.77
C GLY A 79 0.18 -12.36 -13.93
N ILE A 80 -0.72 -13.32 -14.14
CA ILE A 80 -2.01 -13.38 -13.43
C ILE A 80 -1.84 -13.75 -11.96
N ASN A 81 -0.92 -14.66 -11.65
CA ASN A 81 -0.60 -15.03 -10.28
C ASN A 81 -0.09 -13.81 -9.50
N GLY A 82 0.85 -13.05 -10.08
CA GLY A 82 1.38 -11.84 -9.46
C GLY A 82 0.31 -10.75 -9.27
N TYR A 83 -0.55 -10.54 -10.27
CA TYR A 83 -1.65 -9.57 -10.16
C TYR A 83 -2.67 -9.98 -9.09
N MET A 84 -3.06 -11.25 -9.05
CA MET A 84 -4.03 -11.75 -8.06
C MET A 84 -3.43 -11.75 -6.64
N GLN A 85 -2.13 -12.04 -6.49
CA GLN A 85 -1.41 -11.85 -5.22
C GLN A 85 -1.40 -10.39 -4.78
N MET A 86 -1.19 -9.45 -5.71
CA MET A 86 -1.29 -8.01 -5.42
C MET A 86 -2.70 -7.63 -4.94
N LEU A 87 -3.76 -8.07 -5.63
CA LEU A 87 -5.14 -7.84 -5.21
C LEU A 87 -5.42 -8.43 -3.82
N TYR A 88 -4.95 -9.65 -3.58
CA TYR A 88 -5.09 -10.32 -2.30
C TYR A 88 -4.41 -9.55 -1.17
N ALA A 89 -3.17 -9.11 -1.37
CA ALA A 89 -2.43 -8.30 -0.40
C ALA A 89 -3.16 -6.98 -0.10
N MET A 90 -3.69 -6.30 -1.12
CA MET A 90 -4.51 -5.08 -0.94
C MET A 90 -5.76 -5.35 -0.09
N LYS A 91 -6.49 -6.42 -0.38
CA LYS A 91 -7.65 -6.84 0.42
C LYS A 91 -7.25 -7.07 1.88
N LYS A 92 -6.18 -7.82 2.12
CA LYS A 92 -5.72 -8.15 3.48
C LYS A 92 -5.23 -6.93 4.26
N CYS A 93 -4.53 -6.01 3.61
CA CYS A 93 -4.12 -4.76 4.25
C CYS A 93 -5.34 -3.90 4.64
N ASN A 94 -6.37 -3.82 3.79
CA ASN A 94 -7.59 -3.09 4.12
C ASN A 94 -8.40 -3.78 5.25
N GLU A 95 -8.45 -5.12 5.27
CA GLU A 95 -9.03 -5.87 6.40
C GLU A 95 -8.31 -5.55 7.72
N MET A 96 -6.97 -5.48 7.72
CA MET A 96 -6.19 -5.06 8.89
C MET A 96 -6.58 -3.66 9.36
N ARG A 97 -6.62 -2.68 8.43
CA ARG A 97 -7.05 -1.30 8.71
C ARG A 97 -8.46 -1.26 9.33
N ILE A 98 -9.44 -1.96 8.75
CA ILE A 98 -10.82 -2.02 9.26
C ILE A 98 -10.87 -2.62 10.67
N ASN A 99 -10.13 -3.70 10.91
CA ASN A 99 -10.07 -4.33 12.22
C ASN A 99 -9.47 -3.39 13.27
N TYR A 100 -8.40 -2.67 12.92
CA TYR A 100 -7.83 -1.67 13.80
C TYR A 100 -8.79 -0.51 14.08
N GLU A 101 -9.50 -0.03 13.05
CA GLU A 101 -10.53 1.00 13.19
C GLU A 101 -11.60 0.60 14.22
N LYS A 102 -12.13 -0.62 14.08
CA LYS A 102 -13.12 -1.21 15.00
C LYS A 102 -12.57 -1.41 16.41
N ASN A 103 -11.38 -1.99 16.55
CA ASN A 103 -10.81 -2.37 17.84
C ASN A 103 -10.43 -1.16 18.71
N ASN A 104 -10.10 -0.03 18.07
CA ASN A 104 -9.71 1.20 18.76
C ASN A 104 -10.85 2.23 18.81
N ASN A 105 -12.03 1.90 18.28
CA ASN A 105 -13.18 2.81 18.19
C ASN A 105 -12.81 4.18 17.56
N ILE A 106 -12.01 4.13 16.49
CA ILE A 106 -11.65 5.29 15.68
C ILE A 106 -12.40 5.23 14.35
N LYS A 107 -12.34 6.30 13.56
CA LYS A 107 -12.77 6.31 12.16
C LYS A 107 -11.75 7.08 11.35
N TYR A 108 -11.31 6.51 10.22
CA TYR A 108 -10.43 7.23 9.30
C TYR A 108 -11.25 8.14 8.40
N ASP A 109 -10.81 9.39 8.25
CA ASP A 109 -11.40 10.32 7.29
C ASP A 109 -10.96 9.98 5.87
N ARG A 110 -9.73 9.49 5.72
CA ARG A 110 -9.08 9.21 4.42
C ARG A 110 -8.26 7.93 4.46
N VAL A 111 -8.18 7.25 3.32
CA VAL A 111 -7.26 6.12 3.10
C VAL A 111 -6.35 6.45 1.92
N VAL A 112 -5.04 6.41 2.16
CA VAL A 112 -4.00 6.50 1.12
C VAL A 112 -3.46 5.10 0.88
N ARG A 113 -3.40 4.68 -0.39
CA ARG A 113 -2.76 3.42 -0.80
C ARG A 113 -1.52 3.72 -1.62
N SER A 114 -0.40 3.10 -1.28
CA SER A 114 0.84 3.23 -2.04
C SER A 114 1.65 1.93 -2.03
N ARG A 115 2.72 1.91 -2.82
CA ARG A 115 3.68 0.79 -2.87
C ARG A 115 5.02 1.24 -2.31
N LEU A 116 5.77 0.28 -1.81
CA LEU A 116 7.07 0.51 -1.17
C LEU A 116 8.21 0.71 -2.19
N ASP A 117 8.00 0.37 -3.45
CA ASP A 117 8.96 0.57 -4.53
C ASP A 117 8.75 1.88 -5.31
N VAL A 118 7.82 2.73 -4.86
CA VAL A 118 7.57 4.06 -5.47
C VAL A 118 8.47 5.11 -4.82
N ARG A 119 9.13 5.91 -5.66
CA ARG A 119 9.82 7.14 -5.26
C ARG A 119 8.96 8.35 -5.65
N TYR A 120 8.62 9.16 -4.66
CA TYR A 120 7.98 10.46 -4.82
C TYR A 120 9.05 11.52 -5.09
N PHE A 121 8.99 12.17 -6.26
CA PHE A 121 9.88 13.29 -6.59
C PHE A 121 9.35 14.60 -5.99
N ASP A 122 8.04 14.80 -6.10
CA ASP A 122 7.36 15.96 -5.55
C ASP A 122 6.71 15.64 -4.21
N LYS A 123 6.54 16.69 -3.40
CA LYS A 123 5.76 16.65 -2.17
C LYS A 123 4.28 16.54 -2.49
N LEU A 124 3.53 15.97 -1.54
CA LEU A 124 2.08 16.01 -1.55
C LEU A 124 1.59 17.47 -1.74
N PRO A 125 0.60 17.72 -2.61
CA PRO A 125 0.06 19.05 -2.84
C PRO A 125 -0.43 19.70 -1.53
N ALA A 126 -0.24 21.01 -1.40
CA ALA A 126 -0.63 21.75 -0.18
C ALA A 126 -2.15 21.76 0.04
N ASP A 127 -2.93 21.60 -1.03
CA ASP A 127 -4.39 21.55 -1.06
C ASP A 127 -4.93 20.11 -0.92
N PHE A 128 -4.09 19.11 -0.63
CA PHE A 128 -4.51 17.70 -0.59
C PHE A 128 -5.62 17.39 0.42
N ASP A 129 -5.74 18.18 1.49
CA ASP A 129 -6.82 18.05 2.47
C ASP A 129 -8.16 18.65 1.99
N GLU A 130 -8.17 19.39 0.87
CA GLU A 130 -9.36 19.98 0.26
C GLU A 130 -10.01 19.05 -0.79
N TYR A 131 -9.38 17.90 -1.08
CA TYR A 131 -9.83 16.96 -2.10
C TYR A 131 -11.16 16.29 -1.73
N ASP A 132 -12.09 16.19 -2.69
CA ASP A 132 -13.38 15.52 -2.53
C ASP A 132 -13.25 13.99 -2.61
N ILE A 133 -12.77 13.41 -1.51
CA ILE A 133 -12.56 11.96 -1.38
C ILE A 133 -13.85 11.17 -1.21
N ASN A 134 -15.00 11.83 -1.06
CA ASN A 134 -16.30 11.15 -0.94
C ASN A 134 -16.85 10.76 -2.31
N ASN A 135 -16.57 11.56 -3.34
CA ASN A 135 -17.07 11.33 -4.69
C ASN A 135 -15.97 10.87 -5.66
N TYR A 136 -14.69 11.00 -5.30
CA TYR A 136 -13.57 10.70 -6.20
C TYR A 136 -12.51 9.80 -5.58
N VAL A 137 -11.89 8.99 -6.45
CA VAL A 137 -10.61 8.31 -6.17
C VAL A 137 -9.52 9.08 -6.89
N TYR A 138 -8.60 9.66 -6.13
CA TYR A 138 -7.47 10.39 -6.68
C TYR A 138 -6.31 9.45 -6.98
N THR A 139 -5.81 9.50 -8.20
CA THR A 139 -4.59 8.81 -8.63
C THR A 139 -3.54 9.86 -8.97
N PRO A 140 -2.31 9.79 -8.44
CA PRO A 140 -1.26 10.70 -8.87
C PRO A 140 -0.96 10.45 -10.35
N ASP A 141 -0.39 11.44 -11.02
CA ASP A 141 0.06 11.29 -12.39
C ASP A 141 1.25 10.30 -12.41
N PHE A 142 1.02 9.13 -13.01
CA PHE A 142 2.00 8.06 -13.13
C PHE A 142 2.59 7.95 -14.54
N HIS A 143 2.47 8.99 -15.39
CA HIS A 143 3.08 8.94 -16.70
C HIS A 143 4.60 8.74 -16.57
N CYS A 144 5.05 7.52 -16.88
CA CYS A 144 6.44 7.18 -17.05
C CYS A 144 7.01 8.08 -18.16
N SER A 145 7.79 9.08 -17.78
CA SER A 145 8.75 9.72 -18.68
C SER A 145 9.80 8.72 -19.14
#